data_AF-A0A2W4VNT9-F1
#
_entry.id   AF-A0A2W4VNT9-F1
#
_cell.length_a   1.000
_cell.length_b   1.000
_cell.length_c   1.000
_cell.angle_alpha   90.00
_cell.angle_beta   90.00
_cell.angle_gamma   90.00
#
_symmetry.space_group_name_H-M   'P 1'
#
loop_
_entity.id
_entity.type
_entity.pdbx_description
1 polymer ?
#
loop_
_entity_poly.entity_id
_entity_poly.type
_entity_poly.pdbx_seq_one_letter_code
_entity_poly.pdbx_strand_id
1 'polypeptide(L)'
;MTSAHQVEQSKFYEGRKNGTAQPFEARQEDVTVNGSLDERQAQSEAVQGHVNGLLGADPSANVVVLGDLSEFEFVSPVRDLVTNSGLTNLTETLPENERYSFIFQGNSQSLDHILVSNGLATGAEFDIVHTNVEFAATPQRGSDHDPLLARFTLAPAATVIEGTPRRDVLVGTDSNEIFLSSGGPDLITTGGGRDRIKFTNTNQTGATTTDFEVGADKLVFTELLTSIGYTGTNPLADGLIQIRNLGNSDRTQFSLELDRIGGGRTQFTNFITLQGVDAAALSDAENFVF
;
A
#
# COMPACT_ATOMS: atom_id res chain seq x y z
N MET A 1 -37.26 -5.81 -3.89
CA MET A 1 -37.22 -6.35 -2.52
C MET A 1 -36.40 -5.38 -1.72
N THR A 2 -37.08 -4.47 -1.02
CA THR A 2 -36.47 -3.38 -0.25
C THR A 2 -36.42 -3.85 1.19
N SER A 3 -35.24 -4.23 1.68
CA SER A 3 -35.00 -4.40 3.11
C SER A 3 -34.53 -3.05 3.62
N ALA A 4 -35.46 -2.24 4.13
CA ALA A 4 -35.13 -1.10 4.96
C ALA A 4 -34.88 -1.64 6.37
N HIS A 5 -33.61 -1.75 6.78
CA HIS A 5 -33.27 -2.02 8.16
C HIS A 5 -33.41 -0.70 8.94
N GLN A 6 -34.40 -0.65 9.83
CA GLN A 6 -34.59 0.44 10.78
C GLN A 6 -33.46 0.40 11.82
N VAL A 7 -32.60 1.42 11.82
CA VAL A 7 -31.85 1.80 13.01
C VAL A 7 -32.66 2.90 13.71
N GLU A 8 -33.33 2.54 14.80
CA GLU A 8 -34.08 3.49 15.62
C GLU A 8 -33.10 4.28 16.50
N GLN A 9 -32.61 5.43 16.01
CA GLN A 9 -31.76 6.31 16.79
C GLN A 9 -32.61 7.19 17.72
N SER A 10 -32.60 6.85 19.01
CA SER A 10 -33.33 7.58 20.04
C SER A 10 -32.57 8.85 20.48
N LYS A 11 -33.15 9.99 20.13
CA LYS A 11 -33.13 11.33 20.75
C LYS A 11 -32.02 11.68 21.75
N PHE A 12 -31.30 12.76 21.45
CA PHE A 12 -30.73 13.67 22.45
C PHE A 12 -31.83 14.14 23.42
N TYR A 13 -31.86 13.59 24.63
CA TYR A 13 -32.47 14.22 25.79
C TYR A 13 -31.70 13.83 27.04
N GLU A 14 -31.05 14.80 27.67
CA GLU A 14 -30.70 14.71 29.09
C GLU A 14 -31.99 14.51 29.90
N GLY A 15 -32.15 13.32 30.48
CA GLY A 15 -33.29 13.00 31.33
C GLY A 15 -33.02 11.73 32.14
N ARG A 16 -32.50 11.90 33.36
CA ARG A 16 -32.25 10.78 34.30
C ARG A 16 -33.55 10.03 34.61
N LYS A 17 -33.53 8.69 34.47
CA LYS A 17 -34.17 7.71 35.36
C LYS A 17 -33.60 6.30 35.11
N ASN A 18 -32.71 5.86 36.02
CA ASN A 18 -32.31 4.47 36.32
C ASN A 18 -31.82 3.51 35.21
N GLY A 19 -31.43 3.98 34.02
CA GLY A 19 -30.56 3.20 33.11
C GLY A 19 -29.12 3.72 33.22
N THR A 20 -28.13 2.85 33.35
CA THR A 20 -26.74 3.26 33.13
C THR A 20 -26.63 3.80 31.71
N ALA A 21 -26.41 5.11 31.58
CA ALA A 21 -26.20 5.73 30.28
C ALA A 21 -24.92 5.15 29.68
N GLN A 22 -25.06 4.19 28.77
CA GLN A 22 -23.94 3.79 27.92
C GLN A 22 -23.65 4.93 26.94
N PRO A 23 -22.38 5.37 26.81
CA PRO A 23 -21.97 6.35 25.80
C PRO A 23 -22.43 5.90 24.42
N PHE A 24 -22.83 6.84 23.55
CA PHE A 24 -23.32 6.57 22.20
C PHE A 24 -22.35 5.66 21.42
N GLU A 25 -21.06 5.97 21.48
CA GLU A 25 -19.97 5.22 20.86
C GLU A 25 -19.97 3.75 21.27
N ALA A 26 -20.06 3.47 22.58
CA ALA A 26 -20.04 2.10 23.10
C ALA A 26 -21.26 1.28 22.64
N ARG A 27 -22.38 1.92 22.28
CA ARG A 27 -23.55 1.22 21.72
C ARG A 27 -23.42 0.95 20.22
N GLN A 28 -22.63 1.74 19.49
CA GLN A 28 -22.41 1.50 18.07
C GLN A 28 -21.56 0.24 17.82
N GLU A 29 -20.86 -0.26 18.85
CA GLU A 29 -20.12 -1.53 18.81
C GLU A 29 -20.98 -2.76 19.18
N ASP A 30 -22.26 -2.56 19.51
CA ASP A 30 -23.20 -3.66 19.83
C ASP A 30 -23.98 -4.06 18.58
N VAL A 31 -23.74 -5.26 18.05
CA VAL A 31 -24.42 -5.82 16.86
C VAL A 31 -25.95 -5.87 16.97
N THR A 32 -26.50 -5.85 18.19
CA THR A 32 -27.95 -5.82 18.41
C THR A 32 -28.55 -4.42 18.28
N VAL A 33 -27.71 -3.39 18.33
CA VAL A 33 -28.07 -1.97 18.18
C VAL A 33 -27.65 -1.45 16.81
N ASN A 34 -26.41 -1.73 16.41
CA ASN A 34 -25.84 -1.39 15.12
C ASN A 34 -25.93 -2.61 14.19
N GLY A 35 -27.07 -2.73 13.52
CA GLY A 35 -27.32 -3.85 12.62
C GLY A 35 -26.27 -3.96 11.51
N SER A 36 -25.91 -5.19 11.16
CA SER A 36 -24.89 -5.52 10.16
C SER A 36 -23.47 -5.05 10.47
N LEU A 37 -23.18 -4.71 11.73
CA LEU A 37 -21.82 -4.38 12.17
C LEU A 37 -20.85 -5.55 11.91
N ASP A 38 -21.26 -6.78 12.12
CA ASP A 38 -20.45 -7.99 11.85
C ASP A 38 -20.15 -8.16 10.36
N GLU A 39 -21.12 -7.89 9.48
CA GLU A 39 -20.87 -7.91 8.03
C GLU A 39 -19.95 -6.78 7.57
N ARG A 40 -20.10 -5.56 8.12
CA ARG A 40 -19.19 -4.44 7.83
C ARG A 40 -17.78 -4.68 8.38
N GLN A 41 -17.66 -5.31 9.55
CA GLN A 41 -16.39 -5.72 10.10
C GLN A 41 -15.69 -6.74 9.19
N ALA A 42 -16.41 -7.76 8.70
CA ALA A 42 -15.84 -8.74 7.76
C ALA A 42 -15.38 -8.10 6.43
N GLN A 43 -16.12 -7.10 5.93
CA GLN A 43 -15.71 -6.32 4.77
C GLN A 43 -14.45 -5.49 5.06
N SER A 44 -14.40 -4.82 6.20
CA SER A 44 -13.23 -4.07 6.65
C SER A 44 -11.99 -4.97 6.74
N GLU A 45 -12.10 -6.16 7.33
CA GLU A 45 -10.99 -7.12 7.43
C GLU A 45 -10.48 -7.58 6.07
N ALA A 46 -11.38 -7.79 5.10
CA ALA A 46 -10.98 -8.12 3.73
C ALA A 46 -10.20 -6.98 3.06
N VAL A 47 -10.64 -5.73 3.25
CA VAL A 47 -9.93 -4.53 2.75
C VAL A 47 -8.59 -4.35 3.46
N GLN A 48 -8.53 -4.53 4.79
CA GLN A 48 -7.30 -4.50 5.59
C GLN A 48 -6.27 -5.49 5.02
N GLY A 49 -6.69 -6.74 4.78
CA GLY A 49 -5.81 -7.76 4.19
C GLY A 49 -5.24 -7.36 2.83
N HIS A 50 -6.06 -6.74 1.98
CA HIS A 50 -5.62 -6.25 0.68
C HIS A 50 -4.63 -5.08 0.80
N VAL A 51 -4.94 -4.08 1.62
CA VAL A 51 -4.08 -2.91 1.87
C VAL A 51 -2.74 -3.35 2.46
N ASN A 52 -2.76 -4.23 3.46
CA ASN A 52 -1.55 -4.76 4.09
C ASN A 52 -0.70 -5.58 3.12
N GLY A 53 -1.32 -6.29 2.18
CA GLY A 53 -0.59 -6.96 1.10
C GLY A 53 0.13 -5.97 0.17
N LEU A 54 -0.53 -4.87 -0.21
CA LEU A 54 0.08 -3.82 -1.04
C LEU A 54 1.22 -3.12 -0.30
N LEU A 55 0.99 -2.69 0.94
CA LEU A 55 1.99 -1.97 1.74
C LEU A 55 3.13 -2.88 2.22
N GLY A 56 2.88 -4.18 2.40
CA GLY A 56 3.93 -5.15 2.70
C GLY A 56 4.84 -5.41 1.50
N ALA A 57 4.32 -5.36 0.27
CA ALA A 57 5.12 -5.48 -0.95
C ALA A 57 5.88 -4.17 -1.28
N ASP A 58 5.24 -3.03 -1.04
CA ASP A 58 5.81 -1.70 -1.24
C ASP A 58 5.34 -0.75 -0.12
N PRO A 59 6.19 -0.54 0.92
CA PRO A 59 5.88 0.39 2.01
C PRO A 59 5.64 1.84 1.58
N SER A 60 6.04 2.19 0.35
CA SER A 60 5.84 3.52 -0.24
C SER A 60 4.63 3.61 -1.17
N ALA A 61 3.84 2.53 -1.30
CA ALA A 61 2.68 2.51 -2.17
C ALA A 61 1.64 3.59 -1.78
N ASN A 62 1.18 4.30 -2.81
CA ASN A 62 0.07 5.23 -2.70
C ASN A 62 -1.25 4.44 -2.72
N VAL A 63 -1.89 4.31 -1.56
CA VAL A 63 -3.14 3.55 -1.39
C VAL A 63 -4.24 4.48 -0.93
N VAL A 64 -5.41 4.39 -1.56
CA VAL A 64 -6.64 5.09 -1.17
C VAL A 64 -7.75 4.07 -1.01
N VAL A 65 -8.36 4.02 0.17
CA VAL A 65 -9.63 3.33 0.42
C VAL A 65 -10.70 4.42 0.55
N LEU A 66 -11.70 4.41 -0.33
CA LEU A 66 -12.75 5.42 -0.33
C LEU A 66 -14.13 4.82 -0.55
N GLY A 67 -15.14 5.46 0.02
CA GLY A 67 -16.55 5.17 -0.25
C GLY A 67 -17.42 5.30 0.99
N ASP A 68 -18.69 4.93 0.82
CA ASP A 68 -19.65 4.73 1.90
C ASP A 68 -19.26 3.45 2.66
N LEU A 69 -18.63 3.61 3.82
CA LEU A 69 -18.30 2.52 4.72
C LEU A 69 -19.45 2.23 5.69
N SER A 70 -20.53 3.03 5.62
CA SER A 70 -21.75 2.93 6.43
C SER A 70 -21.46 2.83 7.93
N GLU A 71 -20.43 3.54 8.38
CA GLU A 71 -19.97 3.46 9.75
C GLU A 71 -19.21 4.72 10.19
N PHE A 72 -19.29 5.06 11.47
CA PHE A 72 -18.60 6.23 12.03
C PHE A 72 -17.09 5.98 12.17
N GLU A 73 -16.30 7.05 12.14
CA GLU A 73 -14.84 7.00 12.21
C GLU A 73 -14.30 6.30 13.48
N PHE A 74 -15.07 6.36 14.58
CA PHE A 74 -14.67 5.81 15.88
C PHE A 74 -15.11 4.34 16.11
N VAL A 75 -15.92 3.76 15.22
CA VAL A 75 -16.44 2.38 15.36
C VAL A 75 -15.52 1.40 14.63
N SER A 76 -15.46 0.16 15.15
CA SER A 76 -14.47 -0.85 14.76
C SER A 76 -14.20 -1.02 13.26
N PRO A 77 -15.18 -1.08 12.33
CA PRO A 77 -14.88 -1.27 10.92
C PRO A 77 -13.97 -0.19 10.32
N VAL A 78 -14.16 1.09 10.69
CA VAL A 78 -13.34 2.21 10.17
C VAL A 78 -12.10 2.39 11.04
N ARG A 79 -12.25 2.40 12.36
CA ARG A 79 -11.14 2.56 13.32
C ARG A 79 -10.07 1.49 13.15
N ASP A 80 -10.47 0.23 12.98
CA ASP A 80 -9.53 -0.88 12.87
C ASP A 80 -8.87 -0.90 11.48
N LEU A 81 -9.58 -0.46 10.43
CA LEU A 81 -8.98 -0.27 9.11
C LEU A 81 -7.87 0.79 9.14
N VAL A 82 -8.09 1.91 9.82
CA VAL A 82 -7.08 2.96 10.07
C VAL A 82 -5.90 2.38 10.85
N THR A 83 -6.15 1.79 12.02
CA THR A 83 -5.09 1.40 12.95
C THR A 83 -4.29 0.19 12.49
N ASN A 84 -4.95 -0.86 11.98
CA ASN A 84 -4.29 -2.11 11.58
C ASN A 84 -3.63 -2.04 10.19
N SER A 85 -3.96 -1.03 9.39
CA SER A 85 -3.38 -0.86 8.04
C SER A 85 -2.49 0.38 7.91
N GLY A 86 -2.30 1.13 9.01
CA GLY A 86 -1.47 2.34 9.02
C GLY A 86 -1.98 3.42 8.04
N LEU A 87 -3.30 3.53 7.88
CA LEU A 87 -3.92 4.55 7.05
C LEU A 87 -4.25 5.80 7.87
N THR A 88 -4.47 6.91 7.18
CA THR A 88 -4.99 8.16 7.75
C THR A 88 -6.38 8.41 7.19
N ASN A 89 -7.39 8.59 8.05
CA ASN A 89 -8.71 9.03 7.61
C ASN A 89 -8.73 10.54 7.36
N LEU A 90 -8.94 10.97 6.12
CA LEU A 90 -8.95 12.39 5.77
C LEU A 90 -10.13 13.14 6.39
N THR A 91 -11.24 12.47 6.71
CA THR A 91 -12.37 13.10 7.42
C THR A 91 -11.93 13.70 8.76
N GLU A 92 -10.97 13.08 9.44
CA GLU A 92 -10.46 13.58 10.72
C GLU A 92 -9.58 14.83 10.60
N THR A 93 -9.28 15.28 9.38
CA THR A 93 -8.56 16.55 9.13
C THR A 93 -9.47 17.77 9.21
N LEU A 94 -10.79 17.59 9.11
CA LEU A 94 -11.78 18.64 9.25
C LEU A 94 -12.12 18.91 10.73
N PRO A 95 -12.61 20.12 11.08
CA PRO A 95 -13.28 20.37 12.35
C PRO A 95 -14.43 19.39 12.57
N GLU A 96 -14.65 18.95 13.82
CA GLU A 96 -15.67 17.95 14.17
C GLU A 96 -17.08 18.30 13.65
N ASN A 97 -17.42 19.60 13.66
CA ASN A 97 -18.72 20.10 13.20
C ASN A 97 -18.89 20.12 11.67
N GLU A 98 -17.88 19.71 10.89
CA GLU A 98 -17.90 19.63 9.43
C GLU A 98 -17.80 18.16 8.94
N ARG A 99 -17.66 17.19 9.85
CA ARG A 99 -17.49 15.76 9.52
C ARG A 99 -18.82 15.07 9.28
N TYR A 100 -19.53 15.44 8.22
CA TYR A 100 -20.75 14.72 7.83
C TYR A 100 -20.98 14.73 6.34
N SER A 101 -21.39 13.59 5.82
CA SER A 101 -21.83 13.43 4.45
C SER A 101 -23.31 13.08 4.37
N PHE A 102 -23.96 12.75 5.49
CA PHE A 102 -25.33 12.25 5.54
C PHE A 102 -26.13 12.87 6.69
N ILE A 103 -27.44 13.11 6.50
CA ILE A 103 -28.35 13.55 7.57
C ILE A 103 -29.49 12.55 7.73
N PHE A 104 -29.54 11.89 8.89
CA PHE A 104 -30.62 10.97 9.25
C PHE A 104 -31.46 11.49 10.40
N GLN A 105 -32.75 11.74 10.13
CA GLN A 105 -33.71 12.24 11.13
C GLN A 105 -33.21 13.49 11.88
N GLY A 106 -32.42 14.33 11.21
CA GLY A 106 -31.85 15.56 11.78
C GLY A 106 -30.50 15.38 12.47
N ASN A 107 -29.90 14.19 12.46
CA ASN A 107 -28.55 13.95 12.95
C ASN A 107 -27.58 13.89 11.77
N SER A 108 -26.52 14.71 11.83
CA SER A 108 -25.39 14.65 10.90
C SER A 108 -24.53 13.43 11.18
N GLN A 109 -24.14 12.69 10.14
CA GLN A 109 -23.41 11.43 10.23
C GLN A 109 -22.25 11.39 9.22
N SER A 110 -21.10 10.87 9.67
CA SER A 110 -19.94 10.58 8.83
C SER A 110 -19.96 9.10 8.43
N LEU A 111 -20.56 8.79 7.29
CA LEU A 111 -20.64 7.41 6.78
C LEU A 111 -19.68 7.15 5.61
N ASP A 112 -19.36 8.21 4.87
CA ASP A 112 -18.38 8.18 3.79
C ASP A 112 -17.01 8.59 4.31
N HIS A 113 -15.98 7.88 3.86
CA HIS A 113 -14.61 8.16 4.27
C HIS A 113 -13.64 8.07 3.09
N ILE A 114 -12.54 8.82 3.17
CA ILE A 114 -11.36 8.66 2.32
C ILE A 114 -10.18 8.38 3.24
N LEU A 115 -9.71 7.14 3.28
CA LEU A 115 -8.56 6.69 4.04
C LEU A 115 -7.37 6.54 3.09
N VAL A 116 -6.21 7.05 3.48
CA VAL A 116 -5.02 7.10 2.61
C VAL A 116 -3.77 6.57 3.30
N SER A 117 -2.83 6.01 2.54
CA SER A 117 -1.52 5.67 3.06
C SER A 117 -0.75 6.93 3.50
N ASN A 118 0.18 6.79 4.45
CA ASN A 118 0.91 7.93 5.02
C ASN A 118 1.64 8.79 3.98
N GLY A 119 2.10 8.18 2.88
CA GLY A 119 2.73 8.90 1.76
C GLY A 119 1.77 9.88 1.06
N LEU A 120 0.49 9.54 0.98
CA LEU A 120 -0.55 10.41 0.41
C LEU A 120 -1.12 11.39 1.44
N ALA A 121 -1.13 11.04 2.72
CA ALA A 121 -1.65 11.91 3.78
C ALA A 121 -0.90 13.24 3.84
N THR A 122 0.41 13.22 3.58
CA THR A 122 1.25 14.43 3.59
C THR A 122 0.91 15.31 2.40
N GLY A 123 0.31 16.48 2.67
CA GLY A 123 -0.07 17.44 1.62
C GLY A 123 -1.36 17.11 0.89
N ALA A 124 -2.14 16.13 1.38
CA ALA A 124 -3.51 15.96 0.95
C ALA A 124 -4.34 17.19 1.32
N GLU A 125 -5.19 17.63 0.38
CA GLU A 125 -6.26 18.57 0.66
C GLU A 125 -7.58 17.80 0.62
N PHE A 126 -8.45 18.07 1.58
CA PHE A 126 -9.71 17.35 1.74
C PHE A 126 -10.82 18.30 2.16
N ASP A 127 -12.02 18.07 1.63
CA ASP A 127 -13.24 18.76 2.02
C ASP A 127 -14.47 17.88 1.77
N ILE A 128 -15.55 18.14 2.50
CA ILE A 128 -16.88 17.58 2.22
C ILE A 128 -17.72 18.69 1.58
N VAL A 129 -18.06 18.52 0.31
CA VAL A 129 -18.73 19.59 -0.44
C VAL A 129 -20.24 19.51 -0.21
N HIS A 130 -20.75 20.35 0.69
CA HIS A 130 -22.17 20.39 1.05
C HIS A 130 -23.06 20.93 -0.09
N THR A 131 -23.52 20.02 -0.96
CA THR A 131 -24.37 20.33 -2.13
C THR A 131 -25.69 19.56 -2.13
N ASN A 132 -25.87 18.59 -1.22
CA ASN A 132 -27.00 17.68 -1.18
C ASN A 132 -27.75 17.73 0.15
N VAL A 133 -27.10 17.37 1.27
CA VAL A 133 -27.84 16.90 2.46
C VAL A 133 -28.51 18.02 3.26
N GLU A 134 -28.01 19.24 3.14
CA GLU A 134 -28.58 20.44 3.77
C GLU A 134 -29.75 21.03 2.99
N PHE A 135 -29.97 20.56 1.77
CA PHE A 135 -31.01 21.07 0.88
C PHE A 135 -32.25 20.19 0.90
N ALA A 136 -33.38 20.78 0.53
CA ALA A 136 -34.64 20.07 0.46
C ALA A 136 -34.55 18.84 -0.48
N ALA A 137 -35.09 17.71 -0.01
CA ALA A 137 -35.19 16.46 -0.75
C ALA A 137 -36.17 16.59 -1.93
N THR A 138 -35.74 17.27 -2.98
CA THR A 138 -36.47 17.45 -4.23
C THR A 138 -35.97 16.47 -5.29
N PRO A 139 -36.71 16.22 -6.39
CA PRO A 139 -36.21 15.44 -7.51
C PRO A 139 -34.93 15.98 -8.17
N GLN A 140 -34.55 17.23 -7.87
CA GLN A 140 -33.33 17.86 -8.35
C GLN A 140 -32.10 17.60 -7.46
N ARG A 141 -32.30 17.08 -6.24
CA ARG A 141 -31.19 16.70 -5.36
C ARG A 141 -30.47 15.50 -5.96
N GLY A 142 -29.15 15.62 -6.10
CA GLY A 142 -28.33 14.62 -6.82
C GLY A 142 -28.08 13.34 -6.02
N SER A 143 -27.99 13.47 -4.70
CA SER A 143 -27.74 12.34 -3.78
C SER A 143 -28.36 12.63 -2.41
N ASP A 144 -28.55 11.61 -1.59
CA ASP A 144 -28.79 11.74 -0.15
C ASP A 144 -27.50 11.88 0.66
N HIS A 145 -26.34 11.79 0.01
CA HIS A 145 -25.01 12.04 0.57
C HIS A 145 -24.31 13.23 -0.09
N ASP A 146 -23.46 13.93 0.64
CA ASP A 146 -22.52 14.91 0.09
C ASP A 146 -21.25 14.24 -0.44
N PRO A 147 -20.69 14.71 -1.57
CA PRO A 147 -19.44 14.19 -2.09
C PRO A 147 -18.25 14.61 -1.23
N LEU A 148 -17.39 13.63 -0.94
CA LEU A 148 -16.06 13.85 -0.39
C LEU A 148 -15.07 14.17 -1.53
N LEU A 149 -14.28 15.23 -1.37
CA LEU A 149 -13.28 15.64 -2.35
C LEU A 149 -11.89 15.62 -1.73
N ALA A 150 -10.98 14.84 -2.32
CA ALA A 150 -9.57 14.85 -1.97
C ALA A 150 -8.70 15.24 -3.18
N ARG A 151 -7.69 16.07 -2.94
CA ARG A 151 -6.65 16.42 -3.93
C ARG A 151 -5.29 15.97 -3.42
N PHE A 152 -4.56 15.27 -4.29
CA PHE A 152 -3.21 14.78 -4.02
C PHE A 152 -2.23 15.36 -5.05
N THR A 153 -1.02 15.66 -4.59
CA THR A 153 0.12 15.90 -5.48
C THR A 153 0.94 14.61 -5.52
N LEU A 154 0.91 13.92 -6.66
CA LEU A 154 1.69 12.70 -6.83
C LEU A 154 3.08 13.09 -7.33
N ALA A 155 4.11 12.39 -6.83
CA ALA A 155 5.42 12.44 -7.45
C ALA A 155 5.31 12.04 -8.92
N PRO A 156 6.14 12.62 -9.81
CA PRO A 156 6.24 12.14 -11.19
C PRO A 156 6.51 10.63 -11.17
N ALA A 157 5.99 9.91 -12.17
CA ALA A 157 6.38 8.52 -12.35
C ALA A 157 7.92 8.43 -12.39
N ALA A 158 8.49 7.46 -11.66
CA ALA A 158 9.92 7.26 -11.61
C ALA A 158 10.52 7.24 -13.03
N THR A 159 11.61 7.97 -13.24
CA THR A 159 12.26 8.01 -14.55
C THR A 159 12.81 6.62 -14.86
N VAL A 160 12.50 6.09 -16.04
CA VAL A 160 13.02 4.79 -16.48
C VAL A 160 14.33 5.02 -17.23
N ILE A 161 15.42 4.44 -16.72
CA ILE A 161 16.73 4.40 -17.36
C ILE A 161 16.92 2.99 -17.92
N GLU A 162 16.82 2.87 -19.24
CA GLU A 162 16.90 1.60 -19.95
C GLU A 162 18.24 1.49 -20.70
N GLY A 163 18.93 0.37 -20.51
CA GLY A 163 20.11 0.04 -21.30
C GLY A 163 19.78 -0.58 -22.66
N THR A 164 20.82 -0.97 -23.40
CA THR A 164 20.75 -1.76 -24.63
C THR A 164 21.22 -3.20 -24.39
N PRO A 165 21.00 -4.16 -25.30
CA PRO A 165 21.57 -5.52 -25.13
C PRO A 165 23.11 -5.61 -25.08
N ARG A 166 23.83 -4.47 -25.12
CA ARG A 166 25.29 -4.37 -24.99
C ARG A 166 25.65 -3.94 -23.57
N ARG A 167 26.94 -3.78 -23.31
CA ARG A 167 27.41 -3.19 -22.06
C ARG A 167 27.13 -1.69 -22.08
N ASP A 168 26.30 -1.23 -21.15
CA ASP A 168 26.02 0.19 -20.97
C ASP A 168 26.56 0.73 -19.64
N VAL A 169 26.58 2.06 -19.53
CA VAL A 169 26.82 2.78 -18.28
C VAL A 169 25.55 3.58 -18.00
N LEU A 170 24.80 3.15 -16.99
CA LEU A 170 23.53 3.73 -16.59
C LEU A 170 23.77 4.56 -15.33
N VAL A 171 23.41 5.85 -15.36
CA VAL A 171 23.66 6.79 -14.25
C VAL A 171 22.36 7.52 -13.94
N GLY A 172 21.88 7.39 -12.71
CA GLY A 172 20.70 8.09 -12.19
C GLY A 172 21.02 9.45 -11.58
N THR A 173 20.08 9.93 -10.77
CA THR A 173 20.12 11.23 -10.11
C THR A 173 19.85 11.06 -8.60
N ASP A 174 19.47 12.13 -7.90
CA ASP A 174 19.02 12.03 -6.50
C ASP A 174 17.49 11.79 -6.40
N SER A 175 16.85 11.43 -7.53
CA SER A 175 15.40 11.16 -7.63
C SER A 175 15.16 9.65 -7.70
N ASN A 176 13.90 9.23 -7.52
CA ASN A 176 13.56 7.81 -7.61
C ASN A 176 13.50 7.38 -9.08
N GLU A 177 14.38 6.45 -9.47
CA GLU A 177 14.51 5.90 -10.80
C GLU A 177 14.19 4.40 -10.88
N ILE A 178 13.86 3.95 -12.09
CA ILE A 178 13.79 2.52 -12.43
C ILE A 178 14.89 2.22 -13.43
N PHE A 179 15.83 1.37 -13.06
CA PHE A 179 16.87 0.86 -13.95
C PHE A 179 16.43 -0.45 -14.57
N LEU A 180 16.34 -0.48 -15.89
CA LEU A 180 16.15 -1.71 -16.66
C LEU A 180 17.52 -2.13 -17.19
N SER A 181 18.15 -3.08 -16.49
CA SER A 181 19.34 -3.73 -17.05
C SER A 181 18.88 -4.57 -18.22
N SER A 182 19.35 -4.20 -19.39
CA SER A 182 19.15 -4.91 -20.65
C SER A 182 20.11 -6.10 -20.71
N GLY A 183 20.02 -6.97 -21.71
CA GLY A 183 20.74 -8.27 -21.74
C GLY A 183 22.28 -8.24 -21.73
N GLY A 184 22.93 -7.11 -21.46
CA GLY A 184 24.39 -6.96 -21.35
C GLY A 184 24.88 -6.72 -19.92
N PRO A 185 26.21 -6.84 -19.68
CA PRO A 185 26.80 -6.65 -18.35
C PRO A 185 26.98 -5.15 -18.04
N ASP A 186 25.87 -4.50 -17.69
CA ASP A 186 25.78 -3.06 -17.44
C ASP A 186 26.54 -2.62 -16.19
N LEU A 187 27.02 -1.38 -16.20
CA LEU A 187 27.48 -0.67 -14.99
C LEU A 187 26.41 0.34 -14.60
N ILE A 188 25.87 0.20 -13.39
CA ILE A 188 24.76 1.01 -12.88
C ILE A 188 25.27 1.84 -11.71
N THR A 189 25.00 3.15 -11.77
CA THR A 189 25.14 4.07 -10.65
C THR A 189 23.75 4.64 -10.38
N THR A 190 23.14 4.26 -9.25
CA THR A 190 21.75 4.61 -8.92
C THR A 190 21.62 6.09 -8.58
N GLY A 191 22.57 6.62 -7.81
CA GLY A 191 22.48 7.95 -7.22
C GLY A 191 21.78 7.90 -5.87
N GLY A 192 21.17 9.01 -5.47
CA GLY A 192 20.34 9.07 -4.26
C GLY A 192 18.87 8.83 -4.57
N GLY A 193 18.05 8.58 -3.55
CA GLY A 193 16.63 8.32 -3.75
C GLY A 193 16.27 6.90 -3.33
N ARG A 194 15.15 6.38 -3.83
CA ARG A 194 14.72 4.99 -3.65
C ARG A 194 14.61 4.34 -5.00
N ASP A 195 15.70 3.74 -5.46
CA ASP A 195 15.81 3.25 -6.82
C ASP A 195 15.38 1.80 -6.94
N ARG A 196 14.96 1.43 -8.16
CA ARG A 196 14.53 0.07 -8.46
C ARG A 196 15.34 -0.48 -9.62
N ILE A 197 16.20 -1.45 -9.35
CA ILE A 197 16.91 -2.18 -10.42
C ILE A 197 16.08 -3.41 -10.77
N LYS A 198 15.47 -3.38 -11.94
CA LYS A 198 14.45 -4.33 -12.36
C LYS A 198 14.96 -5.30 -13.41
N PHE A 199 14.70 -6.58 -13.17
CA PHE A 199 14.98 -7.70 -14.06
C PHE A 199 13.65 -8.35 -14.47
N THR A 200 13.46 -8.53 -15.78
CA THR A 200 12.22 -9.00 -16.40
C THR A 200 12.37 -10.36 -17.08
N ASN A 201 13.59 -10.79 -17.41
CA ASN A 201 13.85 -12.07 -18.05
C ASN A 201 15.28 -12.59 -17.78
N THR A 202 15.49 -13.86 -18.11
CA THR A 202 16.73 -14.59 -17.77
C THR A 202 17.98 -14.18 -18.54
N ASN A 203 17.87 -13.30 -19.55
CA ASN A 203 19.03 -12.83 -20.31
C ASN A 203 19.70 -11.60 -19.69
N GLN A 204 19.07 -10.94 -18.71
CA GLN A 204 19.56 -9.71 -18.08
C GLN A 204 20.51 -10.05 -16.94
N THR A 205 21.76 -10.38 -17.28
CA THR A 205 22.72 -10.95 -16.34
C THR A 205 24.04 -10.19 -16.32
N GLY A 206 24.77 -10.29 -15.21
CA GLY A 206 26.11 -9.72 -15.08
C GLY A 206 26.17 -8.20 -14.88
N ALA A 207 25.07 -7.56 -14.52
CA ALA A 207 25.06 -6.15 -14.15
C ALA A 207 25.95 -5.91 -12.91
N THR A 208 26.50 -4.71 -12.79
CA THR A 208 27.26 -4.27 -11.62
C THR A 208 26.76 -2.93 -11.14
N THR A 209 26.35 -2.83 -9.88
CA THR A 209 25.95 -1.56 -9.26
C THR A 209 27.06 -1.01 -8.39
N THR A 210 27.30 0.30 -8.46
CA THR A 210 28.42 0.96 -7.76
C THR A 210 28.09 1.51 -6.38
N ASP A 211 26.81 1.77 -6.11
CA ASP A 211 26.34 2.64 -5.02
C ASP A 211 24.97 2.22 -4.46
N PHE A 212 24.60 0.94 -4.60
CA PHE A 212 23.33 0.43 -4.09
C PHE A 212 23.14 0.72 -2.59
N GLU A 213 22.09 1.45 -2.24
CA GLU A 213 21.77 1.84 -0.87
C GLU A 213 20.84 0.82 -0.19
N VAL A 214 21.40 -0.03 0.69
CA VAL A 214 20.62 -1.03 1.46
C VAL A 214 19.49 -0.35 2.26
N GLY A 215 18.27 -0.85 2.11
CA GLY A 215 17.06 -0.33 2.76
C GLY A 215 16.42 0.90 2.08
N ALA A 216 17.09 1.49 1.09
CA ALA A 216 16.53 2.54 0.24
C ALA A 216 16.20 1.99 -1.15
N ASP A 217 17.19 1.39 -1.81
CA ASP A 217 17.07 0.78 -3.14
C ASP A 217 16.51 -0.64 -3.08
N LYS A 218 15.87 -1.05 -4.17
CA LYS A 218 15.30 -2.39 -4.31
C LYS A 218 15.74 -3.10 -5.58
N LEU A 219 16.00 -4.40 -5.44
CA LEU A 219 16.12 -5.31 -6.58
C LEU A 219 14.75 -5.93 -6.89
N VAL A 220 14.25 -5.73 -8.10
CA VAL A 220 12.89 -6.14 -8.51
C VAL A 220 12.95 -7.33 -9.45
N PHE A 221 12.36 -8.46 -9.04
CA PHE A 221 12.41 -9.73 -9.77
C PHE A 221 11.03 -10.33 -10.08
N THR A 222 9.93 -9.65 -9.75
CA THR A 222 8.55 -10.13 -9.98
C THR A 222 8.31 -10.69 -11.39
N GLU A 223 8.68 -9.92 -12.42
CA GLU A 223 8.53 -10.34 -13.82
C GLU A 223 9.49 -11.47 -14.20
N LEU A 224 10.75 -11.42 -13.74
CA LEU A 224 11.71 -12.50 -13.94
C LEU A 224 11.21 -13.82 -13.35
N LEU A 225 10.75 -13.81 -12.09
CA LEU A 225 10.27 -14.99 -11.38
C LEU A 225 9.01 -15.56 -12.04
N THR A 226 8.11 -14.69 -12.49
CA THR A 226 6.95 -15.09 -13.31
C THR A 226 7.39 -15.74 -14.62
N SER A 227 8.41 -15.18 -15.29
CA SER A 227 8.91 -15.69 -16.59
C SER A 227 9.48 -17.11 -16.51
N ILE A 228 9.98 -17.53 -15.34
CA ILE A 228 10.49 -18.88 -15.09
C ILE A 228 9.46 -19.78 -14.39
N GLY A 229 8.23 -19.30 -14.16
CA GLY A 229 7.15 -20.07 -13.55
C GLY A 229 7.31 -20.33 -12.05
N TYR A 230 8.02 -19.45 -11.32
CA TYR A 230 8.10 -19.54 -9.86
C TYR A 230 6.75 -19.17 -9.23
N THR A 231 6.25 -20.02 -8.32
CA THR A 231 4.94 -19.84 -7.65
C THR A 231 5.05 -19.73 -6.13
N GLY A 232 6.25 -19.70 -5.57
CA GLY A 232 6.46 -19.50 -4.14
C GLY A 232 6.37 -18.02 -3.75
N THR A 233 6.52 -17.73 -2.47
CA THR A 233 6.44 -16.36 -1.92
C THR A 233 7.78 -15.82 -1.43
N ASN A 234 8.78 -16.68 -1.24
CA ASN A 234 10.09 -16.29 -0.74
C ASN A 234 11.20 -17.08 -1.46
N PRO A 235 11.67 -16.58 -2.62
CA PRO A 235 12.68 -17.28 -3.42
C PRO A 235 14.06 -17.34 -2.76
N LEU A 236 14.33 -16.49 -1.74
CA LEU A 236 15.52 -16.64 -0.89
C LEU A 236 15.40 -17.85 0.03
N ALA A 237 14.26 -18.00 0.72
CA ALA A 237 14.01 -19.11 1.63
C ALA A 237 13.90 -20.45 0.88
N ASP A 238 13.37 -20.43 -0.33
CA ASP A 238 13.25 -21.60 -1.20
C ASP A 238 14.60 -22.01 -1.82
N GLY A 239 15.66 -21.22 -1.63
CA GLY A 239 16.99 -21.47 -2.17
C GLY A 239 17.14 -21.22 -3.67
N LEU A 240 16.10 -20.69 -4.32
CA LEU A 240 16.12 -20.29 -5.73
C LEU A 240 17.10 -19.13 -5.95
N ILE A 241 17.20 -18.21 -4.98
CA ILE A 241 18.17 -17.11 -4.97
C ILE A 241 19.31 -17.42 -4.00
N GLN A 242 20.51 -17.01 -4.38
CA GLN A 242 21.67 -16.98 -3.49
C GLN A 242 22.35 -15.62 -3.50
N ILE A 243 22.68 -15.17 -2.28
CA ILE A 243 23.47 -13.98 -2.02
C ILE A 243 24.84 -14.43 -1.49
N ARG A 244 25.94 -13.95 -2.08
CA ARG A 244 27.30 -14.36 -1.70
C ARG A 244 28.29 -13.21 -1.77
N ASN A 245 29.14 -13.07 -0.74
CA ASN A 245 30.32 -12.21 -0.81
C ASN A 245 31.37 -12.81 -1.76
N LEU A 246 31.98 -11.98 -2.59
CA LEU A 246 33.05 -12.36 -3.51
C LEU A 246 34.41 -12.35 -2.79
N GLY A 247 34.72 -13.43 -2.08
CA GLY A 247 35.96 -13.55 -1.33
C GLY A 247 36.08 -12.46 -0.24
N ASN A 248 37.27 -11.87 -0.10
CA ASN A 248 37.51 -10.74 0.81
C ASN A 248 37.33 -9.37 0.12
N SER A 249 36.51 -9.29 -0.93
CA SER A 249 36.17 -8.01 -1.56
C SER A 249 34.96 -7.36 -0.87
N ASP A 250 34.75 -6.08 -1.16
CA ASP A 250 33.56 -5.30 -0.83
C ASP A 250 32.42 -5.55 -1.83
N ARG A 251 32.36 -6.75 -2.44
CA ARG A 251 31.38 -7.07 -3.48
C ARG A 251 30.50 -8.23 -3.09
N THR A 252 29.19 -8.06 -3.30
CA THR A 252 28.19 -9.11 -3.13
C THR A 252 27.57 -9.46 -4.48
N GLN A 253 27.38 -10.75 -4.72
CA GLN A 253 26.63 -11.28 -5.86
C GLN A 253 25.25 -11.73 -5.44
N PHE A 254 24.28 -11.40 -6.28
CA PHE A 254 22.95 -11.97 -6.28
C PHE A 254 22.81 -12.87 -7.51
N SER A 255 22.52 -14.15 -7.28
CA SER A 255 22.44 -15.17 -8.32
C SER A 255 21.17 -16.00 -8.20
N LEU A 256 20.63 -16.43 -9.34
CA LEU A 256 19.40 -17.22 -9.43
C LEU A 256 19.72 -18.63 -9.95
N GLU A 257 19.13 -19.68 -9.37
CA GLU A 257 19.19 -21.04 -9.92
C GLU A 257 18.31 -21.12 -11.16
N LEU A 258 18.94 -21.14 -12.35
CA LEU A 258 18.21 -21.30 -13.61
C LEU A 258 18.31 -22.73 -14.16
N ASP A 259 19.35 -23.47 -13.76
CA ASP A 259 19.65 -24.78 -14.33
C ASP A 259 19.96 -25.82 -13.24
N ARG A 260 19.24 -26.94 -13.30
CA ARG A 260 19.59 -28.16 -12.57
C ARG A 260 20.38 -29.07 -13.50
N ILE A 261 21.69 -29.18 -13.31
CA ILE A 261 22.53 -30.07 -14.12
C ILE A 261 22.42 -31.48 -13.57
N GLY A 262 22.34 -32.46 -14.48
CA GLY A 262 22.31 -33.89 -14.15
C GLY A 262 23.38 -34.27 -13.11
N GLY A 263 23.02 -35.19 -12.20
CA GLY A 263 23.85 -35.56 -11.05
C GLY A 263 23.59 -34.74 -9.78
N GLY A 264 22.50 -33.97 -9.73
CA GLY A 264 22.06 -33.26 -8.53
C GLY A 264 22.83 -31.96 -8.23
N ARG A 265 23.57 -31.43 -9.20
CA ARG A 265 24.32 -30.17 -9.06
C ARG A 265 23.44 -29.01 -9.53
N THR A 266 23.32 -28.00 -8.69
CA THR A 266 22.61 -26.75 -9.00
C THR A 266 23.59 -25.74 -9.59
N GLN A 267 23.19 -25.05 -10.66
CA GLN A 267 23.96 -23.95 -11.24
C GLN A 267 23.22 -22.64 -11.03
N PHE A 268 23.96 -21.66 -10.50
CA PHE A 268 23.47 -20.31 -10.27
C PHE A 268 24.01 -19.37 -11.36
N THR A 269 23.13 -18.56 -11.91
CA THR A 269 23.45 -17.49 -12.87
C THR A 269 23.49 -16.17 -12.11
N ASN A 270 24.60 -15.44 -12.23
CA ASN A 270 24.77 -14.15 -11.58
C ASN A 270 24.01 -13.06 -12.33
N PHE A 271 23.02 -12.45 -11.69
CA PHE A 271 22.23 -11.37 -12.26
C PHE A 271 22.89 -10.02 -12.01
N ILE A 272 23.30 -9.78 -10.75
CA ILE A 272 23.86 -8.49 -10.36
C ILE A 272 24.96 -8.65 -9.32
N THR A 273 25.99 -7.83 -9.45
CA THR A 273 27.03 -7.65 -8.43
C THR A 273 26.95 -6.25 -7.84
N LEU A 274 26.79 -6.15 -6.54
CA LEU A 274 26.79 -4.88 -5.81
C LEU A 274 28.19 -4.61 -5.26
N GLN A 275 28.69 -3.38 -5.44
CA GLN A 275 29.92 -2.89 -4.81
C GLN A 275 29.58 -2.17 -3.51
N GLY A 276 30.44 -2.25 -2.50
CA GLY A 276 30.27 -1.61 -1.20
C GLY A 276 29.18 -2.22 -0.30
N VAL A 277 28.50 -3.28 -0.73
CA VAL A 277 27.41 -3.93 0.01
C VAL A 277 27.90 -5.25 0.61
N ASP A 278 27.51 -5.54 1.84
CA ASP A 278 27.74 -6.83 2.49
C ASP A 278 26.54 -7.77 2.29
N ALA A 279 26.82 -9.05 2.06
CA ALA A 279 25.79 -10.07 1.85
C ALA A 279 24.80 -10.22 3.01
N ALA A 280 25.23 -10.04 4.26
CA ALA A 280 24.34 -10.14 5.40
C ALA A 280 23.38 -8.94 5.44
N ALA A 281 23.86 -7.74 5.14
CA ALA A 281 23.03 -6.55 5.04
C ALA A 281 22.01 -6.65 3.89
N LEU A 282 22.41 -7.23 2.76
CA LEU A 282 21.52 -7.41 1.60
C LEU A 282 20.46 -8.49 1.84
N SER A 283 20.70 -9.45 2.73
CA SER A 283 19.80 -10.61 2.93
C SER A 283 18.44 -10.29 3.55
N ASP A 284 18.21 -9.04 3.95
CA ASP A 284 16.89 -8.56 4.36
C ASP A 284 15.92 -8.54 3.17
N ALA A 285 14.70 -9.05 3.37
CA ALA A 285 13.65 -9.10 2.36
C ALA A 285 13.23 -7.70 1.90
N GLU A 286 13.41 -6.67 2.71
CA GLU A 286 13.08 -5.27 2.37
C GLU A 286 13.85 -4.74 1.16
N ASN A 287 15.03 -5.31 0.86
CA ASN A 287 15.84 -4.96 -0.31
C ASN A 287 15.30 -5.51 -1.64
N PHE A 288 14.21 -6.29 -1.60
CA PHE A 288 13.70 -7.01 -2.76
C PHE A 288 12.22 -6.75 -3.01
N VAL A 289 11.83 -6.96 -4.26
CA VAL A 289 10.42 -7.13 -4.66
C VAL A 289 10.35 -8.41 -5.48
N PHE A 290 9.75 -9.47 -4.89
CA PHE A 290 9.59 -10.80 -5.50
C PHE A 290 8.18 -11.02 -6.03
#